data_AF-A0A941VQF1-F1
#
_entry.id   AF-A0A941VQF1-F1
#
_cell.length_a   1.000
_cell.length_b   1.000
_cell.length_c   1.000
_cell.angle_alpha   90.00
_cell.angle_beta   90.00
_cell.angle_gamma   90.00
#
_symmetry.space_group_name_H-M   'P 1'
#
loop_
_entity.id
_entity.type
_entity.pdbx_description
1 polymer ?
#
loop_
_entity_poly.entity_id
_entity_poly.type
_entity_poly.pdbx_seq_one_letter_code
_entity_poly.pdbx_strand_id
1 'polypeptide(L)'
;SMVYNAVSLHGSGKLSMEAFKAEIFKKQPDLAGAVEPKPDEAASQLVFPEQLPTLRQIEQLLVDEALRRSGGNQSIAASMLGITRQALNKRLHKAEGSDG
;
A
#
# COMPACT_ATOMS: atom_id res chain seq x y z
N SER A 1 14.50 -35.65 4.77
CA SER A 1 13.16 -35.20 5.17
C SER A 1 13.16 -33.67 5.26
N MET A 2 12.71 -32.98 4.20
CA MET A 2 12.72 -31.51 4.06
C MET A 2 11.43 -30.83 4.54
N VAL A 3 10.47 -31.61 5.01
CA VAL A 3 9.15 -31.13 5.46
C VAL A 3 9.13 -30.66 6.92
N TYR A 4 10.16 -31.01 7.72
CA TYR A 4 10.21 -30.62 9.13
C TYR A 4 10.86 -29.24 9.37
N ASN A 5 11.79 -28.83 8.50
CA ASN A 5 12.54 -27.57 8.71
C ASN A 5 11.76 -26.32 8.29
N ALA A 6 10.71 -26.49 7.47
CA ALA A 6 9.84 -25.38 7.04
C ALA A 6 8.83 -24.97 8.12
N VAL A 7 8.61 -25.81 9.13
CA VAL A 7 7.60 -25.59 10.19
C VAL A 7 8.25 -25.17 11.53
N SER A 8 9.58 -25.19 11.64
CA SER A 8 10.30 -24.88 12.89
C SER A 8 10.92 -23.47 12.96
N LEU A 9 10.62 -22.57 12.02
CA LEU A 9 10.97 -21.16 12.17
C LEU A 9 9.71 -20.34 12.51
N HIS A 10 9.43 -20.35 13.82
CA HIS A 10 8.53 -19.48 14.58
C HIS A 10 7.02 -19.72 14.49
N GLY A 11 6.51 -20.32 15.58
CA GLY A 11 5.12 -20.20 16.00
C GLY A 11 4.83 -18.81 16.59
N SER A 12 3.65 -18.30 16.27
CA SER A 12 3.02 -17.08 16.84
C SER A 12 3.74 -15.74 16.64
N GLY A 13 3.27 -14.98 15.65
CA GLY A 13 3.61 -13.56 15.46
C GLY A 13 3.55 -13.22 13.98
N LYS A 14 2.85 -12.14 13.60
CA LYS A 14 2.73 -11.71 12.20
C LYS A 14 4.13 -11.61 11.58
N LEU A 15 4.44 -12.46 10.60
CA LEU A 15 5.68 -12.36 9.83
C LEU A 15 5.74 -10.95 9.23
N SER A 16 6.68 -10.11 9.69
CA SER A 16 6.92 -8.84 8.99
C SER A 16 7.45 -9.17 7.61
N MET A 17 6.90 -8.52 6.58
CA MET A 17 7.42 -8.59 5.21
C MET A 17 8.91 -8.22 5.16
N GLU A 18 9.41 -7.45 6.12
CA GLU A 18 10.83 -7.09 6.24
C GLU A 18 11.71 -8.30 6.59
N ALA A 19 11.28 -9.14 7.55
CA ALA A 19 12.01 -10.35 7.91
C ALA A 19 11.99 -11.38 6.77
N PHE A 20 10.87 -11.47 6.06
CA PHE A 20 10.72 -12.32 4.88
C PHE A 20 11.62 -11.86 3.71
N LYS A 21 11.64 -10.55 3.43
CA LYS A 21 12.51 -9.94 2.41
C LYS A 21 13.99 -10.15 2.75
N ALA A 22 14.39 -9.90 3.99
CA ALA A 22 15.78 -10.07 4.43
C ALA A 22 16.29 -11.50 4.22
N GLU A 23 15.46 -12.51 4.50
CA GLU A 23 15.83 -13.92 4.33
C GLU A 23 15.88 -14.35 2.85
N ILE A 24 15.03 -13.79 1.98
CA ILE A 24 15.06 -14.01 0.53
C ILE A 24 16.34 -13.40 -0.08
N PHE A 25 16.63 -12.14 0.23
CA PHE A 25 17.80 -11.44 -0.31
C PHE A 25 19.13 -12.03 0.19
N LYS A 26 19.13 -12.66 1.37
CA LYS A 26 20.30 -13.39 1.88
C LYS A 26 20.59 -14.68 1.11
N LYS A 27 19.57 -15.34 0.54
CA LYS A 27 19.71 -16.61 -0.19
C LYS A 27 19.88 -16.44 -1.69
N GLN A 28 19.44 -15.32 -2.25
CA GLN A 28 19.54 -15.00 -3.67
C GLN A 28 19.95 -13.52 -3.84
N PRO A 29 21.26 -13.21 -3.76
CA PRO A 29 21.75 -11.84 -3.88
C PRO A 29 21.41 -11.20 -5.24
N ASP A 30 21.23 -12.00 -6.29
CA ASP A 30 20.86 -11.53 -7.63
C ASP A 30 19.43 -10.98 -7.74
N LEU A 31 18.55 -11.29 -6.78
CA LEU A 31 17.21 -10.69 -6.70
C LEU A 31 17.24 -9.25 -6.16
N ALA A 32 18.31 -8.84 -5.47
CA ALA A 32 18.42 -7.50 -4.89
C ALA A 32 18.45 -6.40 -5.99
N GLY A 33 18.92 -6.72 -7.20
CA GLY A 33 18.96 -5.78 -8.33
C GLY A 33 17.66 -5.69 -9.15
N ALA A 34 16.69 -6.59 -8.93
CA ALA A 34 15.48 -6.68 -9.75
C ALA A 34 14.27 -5.92 -9.17
N VAL A 35 14.40 -5.32 -7.97
CA VAL A 35 13.31 -4.62 -7.27
C VAL A 35 13.71 -3.20 -6.89
N GLU A 36 14.53 -2.55 -7.72
CA GLU A 36 14.54 -1.10 -7.73
C GLU A 36 13.50 -0.65 -8.78
N PRO A 37 12.29 -0.23 -8.39
CA PRO A 37 11.45 0.51 -9.31
C PRO A 37 12.22 1.79 -9.63
N LYS A 38 12.88 1.83 -10.79
CA LYS A 38 13.35 3.08 -11.37
C LYS A 38 12.13 3.99 -11.39
N PRO A 39 12.13 5.13 -10.68
CA PRO A 39 11.05 6.09 -10.81
C PRO A 39 11.09 6.52 -12.27
N ASP A 40 10.09 6.09 -13.03
CA ASP A 40 9.85 6.61 -14.36
C ASP A 40 9.68 8.12 -14.16
N GLU A 41 10.61 8.95 -14.66
CA GLU A 41 10.56 10.40 -14.43
C GLU A 41 9.26 11.04 -14.97
N ALA A 42 8.56 10.31 -15.86
CA ALA A 42 7.22 10.66 -16.34
C ALA A 42 6.09 10.47 -15.30
N ALA A 43 6.34 9.79 -14.17
CA ALA A 43 5.32 9.43 -13.18
C ALA A 43 5.05 10.50 -12.11
N SER A 44 5.73 11.65 -12.13
CA SER A 44 5.80 12.54 -10.96
C SER A 44 5.15 13.92 -11.10
N GLN A 45 4.33 14.18 -12.12
CA GLN A 45 3.62 15.47 -12.22
C GLN A 45 2.17 15.35 -11.77
N LEU A 46 1.93 15.76 -10.53
CA LEU A 46 0.58 16.03 -10.03
C LEU A 46 0.10 17.36 -10.61
N VAL A 47 -0.94 17.32 -11.45
CA VAL A 47 -1.49 18.51 -12.10
C VAL A 47 -2.74 18.97 -11.34
N PHE A 48 -2.77 20.24 -10.96
CA PHE A 48 -3.94 20.85 -10.34
C PHE A 48 -4.78 21.61 -11.38
N PRO A 49 -6.12 21.55 -11.30
CA PRO A 49 -7.00 22.35 -12.14
C PRO A 49 -6.93 23.85 -11.78
N GLU A 50 -7.45 24.71 -12.67
CA GLU A 50 -7.51 26.17 -12.47
C GLU A 50 -8.26 26.55 -11.19
N GLN A 51 -9.38 25.88 -10.92
CA GLN A 51 -10.08 25.98 -9.64
C GLN A 51 -9.61 24.85 -8.73
N LEU A 52 -8.87 25.21 -7.68
CA LEU A 52 -8.37 24.22 -6.73
C LEU A 52 -9.52 23.49 -6.03
N PRO A 53 -9.47 22.16 -5.94
CA PRO A 53 -10.44 21.44 -5.13
C PRO A 53 -10.22 21.77 -3.66
N THR A 54 -11.29 21.67 -2.87
CA THR A 54 -11.19 21.71 -1.41
C THR A 54 -10.35 20.54 -0.90
N LEU A 55 -9.84 20.66 0.34
CA LEU A 55 -9.12 19.57 0.99
C LEU A 55 -9.94 18.26 1.02
N ARG A 56 -11.26 18.38 1.22
CA ARG A 56 -12.18 17.23 1.21
C ARG A 56 -12.26 16.57 -0.16
N GLN A 57 -12.31 17.36 -1.23
CA GLN A 57 -12.37 16.85 -2.60
C GLN A 57 -11.05 16.19 -3.00
N ILE A 58 -9.89 16.81 -2.73
CA ILE A 58 -8.57 16.19 -2.96
C ILE A 58 -8.44 14.88 -2.20
N GLU A 59 -8.83 14.88 -0.92
CA GLU A 59 -8.78 13.68 -0.07
C GLU A 59 -9.62 12.55 -0.68
N GLN A 60 -10.82 12.85 -1.17
CA GLN A 60 -11.69 11.87 -1.80
C GLN A 60 -11.09 11.32 -3.10
N LEU A 61 -10.63 12.20 -4.00
CA LEU A 61 -10.01 11.81 -5.28
C LEU A 61 -8.80 10.89 -5.05
N LEU A 62 -8.00 11.18 -4.02
CA LEU A 62 -6.83 10.39 -3.67
C LEU A 62 -7.22 9.01 -3.09
N VAL A 63 -8.26 8.95 -2.26
CA VAL A 63 -8.82 7.69 -1.74
C VAL A 63 -9.37 6.83 -2.86
N ASP A 64 -10.12 7.41 -3.78
CA ASP A 64 -10.73 6.71 -4.91
C ASP A 64 -9.66 6.13 -5.83
N GLU A 65 -8.62 6.91 -6.14
CA GLU A 65 -7.51 6.43 -6.98
C GLU A 65 -6.75 5.28 -6.30
N ALA A 66 -6.53 5.36 -4.97
CA ALA A 66 -5.90 4.28 -4.22
C ALA A 66 -6.74 3.00 -4.22
N LEU A 67 -8.06 3.11 -4.06
CA LEU A 67 -8.99 1.98 -4.12
C LEU A 67 -9.07 1.39 -5.52
N ARG A 68 -9.10 2.23 -6.55
CA ARG A 68 -9.09 1.78 -7.95
C ARG A 68 -7.81 0.99 -8.25
N ARG A 69 -6.64 1.49 -7.84
CA ARG A 69 -5.35 0.79 -8.00
C ARG A 69 -5.24 -0.47 -7.17
N SER A 70 -5.91 -0.53 -6.01
CA SER A 70 -5.91 -1.71 -5.15
C SER A 70 -6.98 -2.74 -5.48
N GLY A 71 -7.82 -2.51 -6.50
CA GLY A 71 -8.95 -3.38 -6.82
C GLY A 71 -10.01 -3.43 -5.71
N GLY A 72 -10.22 -2.32 -5.00
CA GLY A 72 -11.14 -2.21 -3.88
C GLY A 72 -10.59 -2.75 -2.55
N ASN A 73 -9.35 -3.25 -2.53
CA ASN A 73 -8.73 -3.73 -1.30
C ASN A 73 -8.32 -2.55 -0.40
N GLN A 74 -9.13 -2.29 0.63
CA GLN A 74 -8.92 -1.20 1.59
C GLN A 74 -7.59 -1.30 2.35
N SER A 75 -7.10 -2.50 2.64
CA SER A 75 -5.82 -2.66 3.36
C SER A 75 -4.65 -2.23 2.47
N ILE A 76 -4.68 -2.60 1.20
CA ILE A 76 -3.67 -2.20 0.21
C ILE A 76 -3.79 -0.70 -0.08
N ALA A 77 -5.00 -0.17 -0.27
CA ALA A 77 -5.22 1.26 -0.49
C ALA A 77 -4.70 2.12 0.69
N ALA A 78 -4.98 1.72 1.94
CA ALA A 78 -4.45 2.40 3.11
C ALA A 78 -2.91 2.39 3.13
N SER A 79 -2.30 1.27 2.76
CA SER A 79 -0.85 1.15 2.62
C SER A 79 -0.28 2.05 1.52
N MET A 80 -0.94 2.17 0.37
CA MET A 80 -0.55 3.07 -0.73
C MET A 80 -0.58 4.54 -0.28
N LEU A 81 -1.57 4.90 0.54
CA LEU A 81 -1.75 6.25 1.06
C LEU A 81 -0.90 6.57 2.30
N GLY A 82 -0.16 5.59 2.84
CA GLY A 82 0.65 5.79 4.05
C GLY A 82 -0.18 6.03 5.32
N ILE A 83 -1.41 5.51 5.38
CA ILE A 83 -2.32 5.67 6.52
C ILE A 83 -2.77 4.32 7.08
N THR A 84 -3.36 4.33 8.27
CA THR A 84 -3.97 3.12 8.84
C THR A 84 -5.29 2.78 8.14
N ARG A 85 -5.66 1.48 8.11
CA ARG A 85 -6.96 1.03 7.61
C ARG A 85 -8.14 1.68 8.34
N GLN A 86 -8.02 1.91 9.64
CA GLN A 86 -9.03 2.63 10.44
C GLN A 86 -9.21 4.07 9.96
N ALA A 87 -8.09 4.76 9.66
CA ALA A 87 -8.13 6.12 9.15
C ALA A 87 -8.73 6.18 7.73
N LEU A 88 -8.49 5.17 6.89
CA LEU A 88 -9.15 5.04 5.59
C LEU A 88 -10.67 4.83 5.76
N ASN A 89 -11.07 3.90 6.62
CA ASN A 89 -12.50 3.62 6.87
C ASN A 89 -13.23 4.87 7.37
N LYS A 90 -12.64 5.65 8.28
CA LYS A 90 -13.23 6.90 8.76
C LYS A 90 -13.50 7.89 7.62
N ARG A 91 -12.63 7.94 6.60
CA ARG A 91 -12.81 8.79 5.41
C ARG A 91 -13.94 8.27 4.53
N LEU A 92 -14.01 6.96 4.29
CA LEU A 92 -15.09 6.33 3.51
C LEU A 92 -16.47 6.56 4.13
N HIS A 93 -16.63 6.36 5.44
CA HIS A 93 -17.92 6.56 6.10
C HIS A 93 -18.35 8.04 6.12
N LYS A 94 -17.38 8.98 6.07
CA LYS A 94 -17.67 10.41 6.00
C LYS A 94 -18.05 10.87 4.59
N ALA A 95 -17.62 10.15 3.56
CA ALA A 95 -18.04 10.37 2.18
C ALA A 95 -19.50 9.97 1.98
N GLU A 96 -19.91 8.83 2.54
CA GLU A 96 -21.28 8.30 2.42
C GLU A 96 -22.32 9.14 3.20
N GLY A 97 -21.90 9.91 4.21
CA GLY A 97 -22.79 10.70 5.07
C GLY A 97 -23.01 12.17 4.65
N SER A 98 -22.61 12.61 3.46
CA SER A 98 -22.85 14.01 3.01
C SER A 98 -23.78 14.19 1.82
N ASP A 99 -24.51 13.15 1.43
CA ASP A 99 -25.64 13.22 0.50
C ASP A 99 -27.01 13.15 1.24
N GLY A 100 -27.07 13.68 2.47
CA GLY A 100 -28.29 13.77 3.28
C GLY A 100 -28.53 15.19 3.79
#